data_AF-A0A2K1FR86-F1
#
_entry.id   AF-A0A2K1FR86-F1
#
_cell.length_a   1.000
_cell.length_b   1.000
_cell.length_c   1.000
_cell.angle_alpha   90.00
_cell.angle_beta   90.00
_cell.angle_gamma   90.00
#
_symmetry.space_group_name_H-M   'P 1'
#
loop_
_entity.id
_entity.type
_entity.pdbx_description
1 polymer ?
#
loop_
_entity_poly.entity_id
_entity_poly.type
_entity_poly.pdbx_seq_one_letter_code
_entity_poly.pdbx_strand_id
1 'polypeptide(L)'
;MHRIDTATKATDLFGPGKHGFKDGDPLTGDPASTLNAAWFNSVQEELCGLVETAGLTPGADNTQVLRALKKLLAPPGQIAYFAMAAAPAGWLKANGATVFRTTYADLFAAIGTTYGAGDGSTTFKLPDLRGEFIRSWDDGRGVDSGRTLGSAQADDFKSHTHGVRTDLFTTSNTFAAGNFAAVFQTPGSAINATATGGSETRPRNVALMACIRT
;
A
#
# COMPACT_ATOMS: atom_id res chain seq x y z
N MET A 1 -6.27 -7.75 -29.21
CA MET A 1 -7.45 -7.93 -30.10
C MET A 1 -7.07 -7.54 -31.53
N HIS A 2 -7.41 -8.34 -32.55
CA HIS A 2 -7.15 -7.98 -33.95
C HIS A 2 -8.37 -7.31 -34.60
N ARG A 3 -8.13 -6.47 -35.61
CA ARG A 3 -9.21 -5.87 -36.41
C ARG A 3 -9.84 -6.91 -37.31
N ILE A 4 -11.11 -6.73 -37.68
CA ILE A 4 -11.75 -7.59 -38.68
C ILE A 4 -10.94 -7.64 -39.97
N ASP A 5 -10.64 -8.84 -40.43
CA ASP A 5 -9.82 -9.13 -41.60
C ASP A 5 -10.57 -9.91 -42.69
N THR A 6 -11.83 -10.28 -42.43
CA THR A 6 -12.69 -11.04 -43.34
C THR A 6 -12.94 -10.32 -44.67
N ALA A 7 -13.42 -11.05 -45.67
CA ALA A 7 -13.62 -10.52 -47.02
C ALA A 7 -14.64 -9.36 -47.06
N THR A 8 -15.61 -9.33 -46.15
CA THR A 8 -16.68 -8.32 -46.08
C THR A 8 -16.40 -7.20 -45.08
N LYS A 9 -15.15 -7.04 -44.63
CA LYS A 9 -14.71 -5.89 -43.82
C LYS A 9 -14.91 -4.57 -44.56
N ALA A 10 -15.09 -3.49 -43.82
CA ALA A 10 -14.90 -2.14 -44.33
C ALA A 10 -13.39 -1.82 -44.37
N THR A 11 -12.84 -1.61 -45.56
CA THR A 11 -11.43 -1.20 -45.73
C THR A 11 -11.23 0.21 -45.20
N ASP A 12 -10.16 0.43 -44.44
CA ASP A 12 -9.72 1.73 -43.92
C ASP A 12 -10.79 2.62 -43.25
N LEU A 13 -11.80 2.00 -42.62
CA LEU A 13 -12.90 2.71 -41.94
C LEU A 13 -12.41 3.74 -40.90
N PHE A 14 -11.27 3.45 -40.25
CA PHE A 14 -10.66 4.33 -39.24
C PHE A 14 -9.32 4.94 -39.69
N GLY A 15 -9.02 4.89 -40.99
CA GLY A 15 -7.76 5.33 -41.60
C GLY A 15 -6.94 4.18 -42.23
N PRO A 16 -5.80 4.48 -42.86
CA PRO A 16 -5.02 3.49 -43.63
C PRO A 16 -4.63 2.26 -42.80
N GLY A 17 -4.98 1.07 -43.28
CA GLY A 17 -4.76 -0.22 -42.61
C GLY A 17 -5.68 -0.47 -41.42
N LYS A 18 -6.71 0.37 -41.20
CA LYS A 18 -7.61 0.31 -40.05
C LYS A 18 -9.02 -0.11 -40.45
N HIS A 19 -9.13 -1.39 -40.81
CA HIS A 19 -10.39 -2.03 -41.18
C HIS A 19 -11.42 -2.03 -40.03
N GLY A 20 -12.70 -2.07 -40.38
CA GLY A 20 -13.80 -2.07 -39.42
C GLY A 20 -15.04 -2.83 -39.89
N PHE A 21 -16.07 -2.86 -39.04
CA PHE A 21 -17.36 -3.51 -39.31
C PHE A 21 -18.28 -2.58 -40.12
N LYS A 22 -19.13 -3.17 -40.97
CA LYS A 22 -20.20 -2.48 -41.69
C LYS A 22 -21.49 -3.30 -41.67
N ASP A 23 -22.63 -2.60 -41.69
CA ASP A 23 -23.97 -3.20 -41.62
C ASP A 23 -24.45 -3.82 -42.95
N GLY A 24 -23.75 -3.53 -44.05
CA GLY A 24 -24.18 -3.90 -45.40
C GLY A 24 -25.35 -3.06 -45.91
N ASP A 25 -25.67 -3.19 -47.19
CA ASP A 25 -26.83 -2.56 -47.82
C ASP A 25 -27.48 -3.53 -48.83
N PRO A 26 -28.68 -4.06 -48.52
CA PRO A 26 -29.38 -5.00 -49.39
C PRO A 26 -29.88 -4.37 -50.70
N LEU A 27 -30.01 -3.04 -50.79
CA LEU A 27 -30.44 -2.35 -52.01
C LEU A 27 -29.31 -2.24 -53.05
N THR A 28 -28.07 -2.15 -52.59
CA THR A 28 -26.88 -2.07 -53.44
C THR A 28 -26.13 -3.40 -53.56
N GLY A 29 -26.60 -4.43 -52.82
CA GLY A 29 -25.97 -5.75 -52.78
C GLY A 29 -24.67 -5.79 -51.98
N ASP A 30 -24.40 -4.77 -51.15
CA ASP A 30 -23.22 -4.74 -50.31
C ASP A 30 -23.42 -5.63 -49.07
N PRO A 31 -22.66 -6.73 -48.90
CA PRO A 31 -22.86 -7.62 -47.76
C PRO A 31 -22.38 -6.97 -46.46
N ALA A 32 -23.08 -7.30 -45.36
CA ALA A 32 -22.62 -6.97 -44.01
C ALA A 32 -21.29 -7.67 -43.68
N SER A 33 -20.55 -7.10 -42.73
CA SER A 33 -19.34 -7.74 -42.21
C SER A 33 -19.66 -9.10 -41.60
N THR A 34 -18.98 -10.14 -42.09
CA THR A 34 -19.13 -11.51 -41.60
C THR A 34 -18.06 -11.74 -40.55
N LEU A 35 -18.48 -12.27 -39.41
CA LEU A 35 -17.60 -12.66 -38.32
C LEU A 35 -17.26 -14.14 -38.48
N ASN A 36 -15.98 -14.46 -38.61
CA ASN A 36 -15.52 -15.84 -38.72
C ASN A 36 -15.07 -16.38 -37.35
N ALA A 37 -14.83 -17.69 -37.27
CA ALA A 37 -14.34 -18.33 -36.05
C ALA A 37 -13.02 -17.74 -35.57
N ALA A 38 -12.11 -17.35 -36.47
CA ALA A 38 -10.83 -16.74 -36.10
C ALA A 38 -11.04 -15.42 -35.33
N TRP A 39 -11.99 -14.58 -35.78
CA TRP A 39 -12.32 -13.35 -35.10
C TRP A 39 -12.92 -13.60 -33.70
N PHE A 40 -13.94 -14.46 -33.61
CA PHE A 40 -14.54 -14.81 -32.32
C PHE A 40 -13.55 -15.43 -31.34
N ASN A 41 -12.73 -16.38 -31.81
CA ASN A 41 -11.70 -17.00 -31.00
C ASN A 41 -10.70 -15.96 -30.51
N SER A 42 -10.31 -14.98 -31.33
CA SER A 42 -9.38 -13.95 -30.85
C SER A 42 -9.95 -13.09 -29.72
N VAL A 43 -11.24 -12.75 -29.78
CA VAL A 43 -11.87 -11.98 -28.70
C VAL A 43 -11.98 -12.84 -27.45
N GLN A 44 -12.36 -14.11 -27.62
CA GLN A 44 -12.41 -15.08 -26.52
C GLN A 44 -11.04 -15.21 -25.86
N GLU A 45 -9.98 -15.47 -26.62
CA GLU A 45 -8.64 -15.68 -26.07
C GLU A 45 -8.05 -14.42 -25.41
N GLU A 46 -8.40 -13.22 -25.88
CA GLU A 46 -7.99 -11.98 -25.19
C GLU A 46 -8.65 -11.84 -23.82
N LEU A 47 -9.94 -12.18 -23.72
CA LEU A 47 -10.67 -12.14 -22.46
C LEU A 47 -10.24 -13.28 -21.53
N CYS A 48 -10.05 -14.49 -22.06
CA CYS A 48 -9.54 -15.65 -21.32
C CYS A 48 -8.13 -15.38 -20.80
N GLY A 49 -7.24 -14.81 -21.63
CA GLY A 49 -5.88 -14.47 -21.24
C GLY A 49 -5.82 -13.51 -20.05
N LEU A 50 -6.72 -12.53 -19.98
CA LEU A 50 -6.85 -11.65 -18.80
C LEU A 50 -7.22 -12.45 -17.54
N VAL A 51 -8.18 -13.36 -17.67
CA VAL A 51 -8.68 -14.21 -16.58
C VAL A 51 -7.57 -15.13 -16.07
N GLU A 52 -6.85 -15.78 -16.97
CA GLU A 52 -5.74 -16.68 -16.67
C GLU A 52 -4.54 -15.94 -16.05
N THR A 53 -4.21 -14.76 -16.56
CA THR A 53 -3.14 -13.91 -15.99
C THR A 53 -3.43 -13.53 -14.54
N ALA A 54 -4.71 -13.37 -14.19
CA ALA A 54 -5.14 -13.13 -12.80
C ALA A 54 -5.17 -14.41 -11.93
N GLY A 55 -4.70 -15.55 -12.46
CA GLY A 55 -4.71 -16.85 -11.78
C GLY A 55 -6.10 -17.47 -11.66
N LEU A 56 -7.06 -17.05 -12.48
CA LEU A 56 -8.42 -17.61 -12.52
C LEU A 56 -8.55 -18.57 -13.70
N THR A 57 -9.38 -19.60 -13.58
CA THR A 57 -9.71 -20.50 -14.69
C THR A 57 -10.93 -19.99 -15.45
N PRO A 58 -10.88 -19.80 -16.79
CA PRO A 58 -12.04 -19.45 -17.61
C PRO A 58 -13.19 -20.47 -17.47
N GLY A 59 -14.43 -20.01 -17.53
CA GLY A 59 -15.61 -20.83 -17.28
C GLY A 59 -16.91 -20.11 -17.64
N ALA A 60 -18.06 -20.69 -17.27
CA ALA A 60 -19.37 -20.16 -17.64
C ALA A 60 -19.83 -18.94 -16.78
N ASP A 61 -18.89 -18.15 -16.25
CA ASP A 61 -19.16 -17.05 -15.32
C ASP A 61 -18.87 -15.68 -15.95
N ASN A 62 -19.94 -14.92 -16.17
CA ASN A 62 -19.89 -13.59 -16.80
C ASN A 62 -19.23 -12.49 -15.94
N THR A 63 -18.70 -12.83 -14.76
CA THR A 63 -17.97 -11.89 -13.88
C THR A 63 -16.45 -12.09 -13.90
N GLN A 64 -15.94 -13.09 -14.62
CA GLN A 64 -14.52 -13.48 -14.60
C GLN A 64 -13.57 -12.34 -14.98
N VAL A 65 -13.85 -11.61 -16.06
CA VAL A 65 -13.01 -10.49 -16.51
C VAL A 65 -12.97 -9.37 -15.46
N LEU A 66 -14.11 -9.07 -14.84
CA LEU A 66 -14.17 -8.06 -13.78
C LEU A 66 -13.36 -8.48 -12.55
N ARG A 67 -13.43 -9.75 -12.14
CA ARG A 67 -12.61 -10.28 -11.05
C ARG A 67 -11.13 -10.25 -11.38
N ALA A 68 -10.77 -10.62 -12.61
CA ALA A 68 -9.40 -10.58 -13.08
C ALA A 68 -8.82 -9.16 -13.02
N LEU A 69 -9.55 -8.18 -13.55
CA LEU A 69 -9.17 -6.77 -13.49
C LEU A 69 -9.01 -6.28 -12.04
N LYS A 70 -9.94 -6.67 -11.16
CA LYS A 70 -9.86 -6.32 -9.73
C LYS A 70 -8.61 -6.87 -9.05
N LYS A 71 -8.17 -8.09 -9.38
CA LYS A 71 -6.95 -8.72 -8.84
C LYS A 71 -5.67 -8.12 -9.44
N LEU A 72 -5.66 -7.86 -10.75
CA LEU A 72 -4.48 -7.33 -11.46
C LEU A 72 -4.18 -5.87 -11.09
N LEU A 73 -5.20 -5.04 -10.88
CA LEU A 73 -5.01 -3.63 -10.51
C LEU A 73 -4.66 -3.44 -9.03
N ALA A 74 -5.16 -4.32 -8.18
CA ALA A 74 -4.85 -4.31 -6.75
C ALA A 74 -5.05 -5.74 -6.20
N PRO A 75 -3.97 -6.51 -5.99
CA PRO A 75 -4.09 -7.84 -5.41
C PRO A 75 -4.60 -7.77 -3.96
N PRO A 76 -5.35 -8.79 -3.52
CA PRO A 76 -5.72 -8.96 -2.11
C PRO A 76 -4.49 -8.85 -1.21
N GLY A 77 -4.63 -8.13 -0.09
CA GLY A 77 -3.52 -7.86 0.84
C GLY A 77 -2.73 -6.58 0.54
N GLN A 78 -2.90 -5.95 -0.63
CA GLN A 78 -2.29 -4.66 -0.91
C GLN A 78 -2.81 -3.59 0.06
N ILE A 79 -1.89 -2.75 0.56
CA ILE A 79 -2.20 -1.57 1.37
C ILE A 79 -2.19 -0.31 0.48
N ALA A 80 -3.19 0.54 0.66
CA ALA A 80 -3.25 1.87 0.05
C ALA A 80 -3.75 2.92 1.06
N TYR A 81 -3.38 4.17 0.81
CA TYR A 81 -3.75 5.31 1.64
C TYR A 81 -4.75 6.21 0.91
N PHE A 82 -5.85 6.52 1.56
CA PHE A 82 -6.94 7.29 0.98
C PHE A 82 -7.15 8.60 1.74
N ALA A 83 -7.41 9.70 1.01
CA ALA A 83 -7.74 11.01 1.58
C ALA A 83 -9.20 11.12 2.07
N MET A 84 -9.98 10.04 1.95
CA MET A 84 -11.37 9.94 2.40
C MET A 84 -11.48 9.16 3.72
N ALA A 85 -12.51 9.46 4.52
CA ALA A 85 -12.71 8.86 5.85
C ALA A 85 -13.35 7.46 5.82
N ALA A 86 -14.06 7.12 4.74
CA ALA A 86 -14.63 5.79 4.52
C ALA A 86 -13.69 4.95 3.66
N ALA A 87 -13.68 3.63 3.87
CA ALA A 87 -12.99 2.73 2.94
C ALA A 87 -13.80 2.64 1.64
N PRO A 88 -13.16 2.74 0.46
CA PRO A 88 -13.86 2.57 -0.81
C PRO A 88 -14.32 1.11 -1.02
N ALA A 89 -15.22 0.88 -1.96
CA ALA A 89 -15.74 -0.45 -2.26
C ALA A 89 -14.62 -1.44 -2.62
N GLY A 90 -14.65 -2.64 -2.01
CA GLY A 90 -13.60 -3.66 -2.16
C GLY A 90 -12.32 -3.35 -1.39
N TRP A 91 -12.39 -2.51 -0.37
CA TRP A 91 -11.31 -2.24 0.57
C TRP A 91 -11.86 -2.28 2.00
N LEU A 92 -11.03 -2.71 2.94
CA LEU A 92 -11.30 -2.66 4.38
C LEU A 92 -10.34 -1.71 5.04
N LYS A 93 -10.73 -1.10 6.17
CA LYS A 93 -9.81 -0.30 6.97
C LYS A 93 -8.72 -1.20 7.56
N ALA A 94 -7.47 -0.77 7.49
CA ALA A 94 -6.36 -1.44 8.18
C ALA A 94 -6.33 -1.00 9.65
N ASN A 95 -7.33 -1.44 10.42
CA ASN A 95 -7.61 -0.99 11.79
C ASN A 95 -7.63 -2.12 12.83
N GLY A 96 -7.01 -3.26 12.55
CA GLY A 96 -6.95 -4.40 13.48
C GLY A 96 -8.26 -5.21 13.60
N ALA A 97 -9.26 -4.92 12.76
CA ALA A 97 -10.54 -5.61 12.80
C ALA A 97 -10.39 -7.13 12.58
N THR A 98 -11.24 -7.90 13.24
CA THR A 98 -11.40 -9.33 13.01
C THR A 98 -12.47 -9.54 11.94
N VAL A 99 -12.15 -10.30 10.89
CA VAL A 99 -13.04 -10.55 9.74
C VAL A 99 -13.12 -12.04 9.40
N PHE A 100 -14.15 -12.46 8.67
CA PHE A 100 -14.39 -13.86 8.33
C PHE A 100 -13.51 -14.34 7.17
N ARG A 101 -12.92 -15.53 7.32
CA ARG A 101 -12.11 -16.20 6.29
C ARG A 101 -12.93 -16.53 5.04
N THR A 102 -14.19 -16.94 5.22
CA THR A 102 -15.07 -17.30 4.09
C THR A 102 -15.52 -16.09 3.27
N THR A 103 -15.82 -14.98 3.94
CA THR A 103 -16.20 -13.72 3.27
C THR A 103 -15.03 -13.09 2.52
N TYR A 104 -13.83 -13.19 3.07
CA TYR A 104 -12.61 -12.59 2.51
C TYR A 104 -11.54 -13.66 2.23
N ALA A 105 -11.91 -14.69 1.48
CA ALA A 105 -11.08 -15.86 1.24
C ALA A 105 -9.78 -15.53 0.49
N ASP A 106 -9.87 -14.68 -0.53
CA ASP A 106 -8.72 -14.21 -1.31
C ASP A 106 -7.73 -13.42 -0.43
N LEU A 107 -8.23 -12.51 0.41
CA LEU A 107 -7.40 -11.78 1.38
C LEU A 107 -6.81 -12.71 2.45
N PHE A 108 -7.58 -13.66 2.98
CA PHE A 108 -7.04 -14.63 3.94
C PHE A 108 -5.94 -15.49 3.33
N ALA A 109 -6.08 -15.91 2.07
CA ALA A 109 -5.03 -16.60 1.34
C ALA A 109 -3.76 -15.74 1.20
N ALA A 110 -3.91 -14.43 1.04
CA ALA A 110 -2.79 -13.51 0.87
C ALA A 110 -2.04 -13.18 2.18
N ILE A 111 -2.75 -12.94 3.28
CA ILE A 111 -2.11 -12.45 4.54
C ILE A 111 -2.16 -13.45 5.70
N GLY A 112 -2.95 -14.52 5.57
CA GLY A 112 -3.10 -15.56 6.58
C GLY A 112 -3.45 -14.98 7.96
N THR A 113 -2.64 -15.34 8.95
CA THR A 113 -2.81 -14.94 10.35
C THR A 113 -1.69 -14.02 10.85
N THR A 114 -0.93 -13.42 9.93
CA THR A 114 0.22 -12.53 10.25
C THR A 114 -0.12 -11.46 11.28
N TYR A 115 -1.34 -10.89 11.22
CA TYR A 115 -1.81 -9.84 12.13
C TYR A 115 -2.72 -10.37 13.25
N GLY A 116 -2.82 -11.69 13.39
CA GLY A 116 -3.56 -12.40 14.43
C GLY A 116 -4.53 -13.44 13.88
N ALA A 117 -4.66 -14.55 14.61
CA ALA A 117 -5.44 -15.71 14.20
C ALA A 117 -6.97 -15.56 14.33
N GLY A 118 -7.46 -14.43 14.87
CA GLY A 118 -8.87 -14.25 15.19
C GLY A 118 -9.32 -15.24 16.28
N ASP A 119 -10.36 -16.00 15.98
CA ASP A 119 -10.87 -17.13 16.77
C ASP A 119 -10.10 -18.45 16.54
N GLY A 120 -9.08 -18.45 15.67
CA GLY A 120 -8.28 -19.63 15.33
C GLY A 120 -8.93 -20.54 14.27
N SER A 121 -10.17 -20.28 13.84
CA SER A 121 -10.91 -21.16 12.93
C SER A 121 -11.60 -20.41 11.79
N THR A 122 -12.56 -19.54 12.09
CA THR A 122 -13.44 -18.93 11.08
C THR A 122 -13.06 -17.50 10.73
N THR A 123 -12.19 -16.88 11.53
CA THR A 123 -11.80 -15.48 11.39
C THR A 123 -10.28 -15.29 11.35
N PHE A 124 -9.85 -14.08 11.01
CA PHE A 124 -8.47 -13.60 11.06
C PHE A 124 -8.46 -12.09 11.29
N LYS A 125 -7.32 -11.53 11.71
CA LYS A 125 -7.16 -10.10 11.95
C LYS A 125 -6.53 -9.38 10.77
N LEU A 126 -7.01 -8.17 10.52
CA LEU A 126 -6.36 -7.19 9.64
C LEU A 126 -5.18 -6.53 10.35
N PRO A 127 -4.22 -5.93 9.62
CA PRO A 127 -3.24 -5.03 10.21
C PRO A 127 -3.93 -3.85 10.91
N ASP A 128 -3.33 -3.33 11.98
CA ASP A 128 -3.69 -2.04 12.56
C ASP A 128 -2.58 -1.03 12.25
N LEU A 129 -2.81 -0.17 11.26
CA LEU A 129 -1.82 0.81 10.77
C LEU A 129 -2.14 2.23 11.24
N ARG A 130 -3.09 2.38 12.17
CA ARG A 130 -3.52 3.70 12.64
C ARG A 130 -2.42 4.31 13.50
N GLY A 131 -1.84 5.42 13.04
CA GLY A 131 -0.78 6.12 13.76
C GLY A 131 0.62 5.54 13.56
N GLU A 132 0.74 4.45 12.80
CA GLU A 132 2.02 3.78 12.56
C GLU A 132 2.84 4.46 11.46
N PHE A 133 4.16 4.51 11.64
CA PHE A 133 5.09 4.83 10.56
C PHE A 133 5.53 3.56 9.85
N ILE A 134 5.28 3.47 8.55
CA ILE A 134 5.62 2.27 7.79
C ILE A 134 7.07 2.32 7.33
N ARG A 135 7.79 1.24 7.63
CA ARG A 135 9.12 0.96 7.10
C ARG A 135 9.12 -0.37 6.36
N SER A 136 9.90 -0.45 5.29
CA SER A 136 10.03 -1.67 4.51
C SER A 136 10.54 -2.82 5.37
N TRP A 137 10.05 -4.03 5.09
CA TRP A 137 10.57 -5.25 5.68
C TRP A 137 11.98 -5.52 5.17
N ASP A 138 12.86 -6.00 6.04
CA ASP A 138 14.27 -6.25 5.71
C ASP A 138 14.45 -7.37 4.67
N ASP A 139 13.60 -8.40 4.74
CA ASP A 139 13.54 -9.54 3.82
C ASP A 139 14.93 -10.12 3.45
N GLY A 140 15.81 -10.23 4.45
CA GLY A 140 17.13 -10.84 4.31
C GLY A 140 18.26 -9.89 3.92
N ARG A 141 18.04 -8.57 3.84
CA ARG A 141 19.11 -7.59 3.59
C ARG A 141 20.10 -7.48 4.74
N GLY A 142 19.67 -7.74 5.98
CA GLY A 142 20.52 -7.73 7.17
C GLY A 142 20.69 -6.36 7.84
N VAL A 143 19.97 -5.32 7.40
CA VAL A 143 19.99 -3.99 8.03
C VAL A 143 19.08 -3.96 9.26
N ASP A 144 18.04 -4.78 9.25
CA ASP A 144 16.97 -4.79 10.24
C ASP A 144 16.45 -6.22 10.45
N SER A 145 17.40 -7.12 10.65
CA SER A 145 17.22 -8.59 10.66
C SER A 145 16.46 -9.14 11.86
N GLY A 146 16.27 -8.35 12.92
CA GLY A 146 15.52 -8.75 14.11
C GLY A 146 14.00 -8.71 13.95
N ARG A 147 13.49 -8.29 12.78
CA ARG A 147 12.06 -8.05 12.55
C ARG A 147 11.47 -9.00 11.51
N THR A 148 10.27 -9.47 11.79
CA THR A 148 9.47 -10.28 10.87
C THR A 148 8.42 -9.42 10.18
N LEU A 149 7.89 -9.89 9.06
CA LEU A 149 6.82 -9.20 8.37
C LEU A 149 5.63 -8.97 9.32
N GLY A 150 5.17 -7.72 9.43
CA GLY A 150 4.05 -7.33 10.27
C GLY A 150 4.39 -7.09 11.75
N SER A 151 5.65 -7.24 12.19
CA SER A 151 6.03 -6.96 13.58
C SER A 151 6.05 -5.46 13.89
N ALA A 152 5.43 -5.05 15.00
CA ALA A 152 5.49 -3.68 15.50
C ALA A 152 6.83 -3.37 16.20
N GLN A 153 7.17 -2.09 16.29
CA GLN A 153 8.35 -1.60 17.00
C GLN A 153 7.96 -0.32 17.76
N ALA A 154 8.41 -0.19 19.01
CA ALA A 154 8.27 1.07 19.74
C ALA A 154 9.19 2.15 19.15
N ASP A 155 8.93 3.41 19.49
CA ASP A 155 9.86 4.49 19.20
C ASP A 155 11.17 4.28 19.97
N ASP A 156 12.28 4.73 19.37
CA ASP A 156 13.59 4.71 20.00
C ASP A 156 14.47 5.84 19.44
N PHE A 157 15.35 6.36 20.29
CA PHE A 157 16.40 7.29 19.87
C PHE A 157 17.75 6.63 20.02
N LYS A 158 18.64 6.90 19.06
CA LYS A 158 20.02 6.46 19.21
C LYS A 158 20.63 7.05 20.48
N SER A 159 21.21 6.18 21.29
CA SER A 159 21.99 6.58 22.47
C SER A 159 23.06 7.60 22.09
N HIS A 160 23.11 8.70 22.84
CA HIS A 160 24.06 9.79 22.66
C HIS A 160 24.33 10.50 23.99
N THR A 161 25.40 11.30 24.05
CA THR A 161 25.78 12.09 25.22
C THR A 161 25.95 13.57 24.86
N HIS A 162 25.74 14.45 25.84
CA HIS A 162 26.02 15.88 25.71
C HIS A 162 27.18 16.26 26.63
N GLY A 163 28.20 16.91 26.06
CA GLY A 163 29.26 17.55 26.84
C GLY A 163 28.88 18.98 27.15
N VAL A 164 28.64 19.31 28.42
CA VAL A 164 28.45 20.70 28.84
C VAL A 164 29.81 21.27 29.24
N ARG A 165 30.27 22.30 28.53
CA ARG A 165 31.46 23.06 28.93
C ARG A 165 31.02 24.15 29.90
N THR A 166 31.36 23.98 31.17
CA THR A 166 31.30 25.08 32.13
C THR A 166 32.65 25.80 32.08
N ASP A 167 32.69 26.95 31.43
CA ASP A 167 33.87 27.80 31.49
C ASP A 167 33.96 28.35 32.92
N LEU A 168 34.81 27.73 33.74
CA LEU A 168 35.15 28.26 35.05
C LEU A 168 35.89 29.58 34.81
N PHE A 169 35.19 30.70 34.95
CA PHE A 169 35.81 32.01 35.06
C PHE A 169 36.66 32.03 36.33
N THR A 170 37.93 31.63 36.24
CA THR A 170 38.95 31.91 37.25
C THR A 170 39.28 33.41 37.17
N THR A 171 38.42 34.24 37.75
CA THR A 171 38.82 35.60 38.08
C THR A 171 39.72 35.52 39.31
N SER A 172 41.02 35.73 39.11
CA SER A 172 41.97 36.04 40.19
C SER A 172 41.65 37.43 40.74
N ASN A 173 40.50 37.55 41.41
CA ASN A 173 40.11 38.78 42.08
C ASN A 173 40.38 38.65 43.58
N THR A 174 41.40 39.36 44.04
CA THR A 174 41.50 39.78 45.44
C THR A 174 40.40 40.81 45.71
N PHE A 175 39.29 40.38 46.31
CA PHE A 175 38.23 41.28 46.76
C PHE A 175 38.26 41.46 48.28
N ALA A 176 38.20 42.71 48.71
CA ALA A 176 38.09 43.09 50.11
C ALA A 176 36.72 42.67 50.67
N ALA A 177 36.74 42.03 51.84
CA ALA A 177 35.63 41.66 52.72
C ALA A 177 34.23 42.13 52.28
N GLY A 178 33.55 41.31 51.48
CA GLY A 178 32.12 41.43 51.19
C GLY A 178 31.55 40.04 50.97
N ASN A 179 30.51 39.68 51.71
CA ASN A 179 29.88 38.36 51.60
C ASN A 179 29.22 38.20 50.22
N PHE A 180 29.83 37.39 49.38
CA PHE A 180 29.20 36.87 48.16
C PHE A 180 29.06 35.35 48.26
N ALA A 181 27.85 34.85 47.97
CA ALA A 181 27.59 33.43 47.81
C ALA A 181 28.11 32.98 46.44
N ALA A 182 29.29 32.36 46.41
CA ALA A 182 29.79 31.69 45.22
C ALA A 182 28.93 30.43 44.96
N VAL A 183 28.29 30.35 43.80
CA VAL A 183 27.61 29.13 43.35
C VAL A 183 28.69 28.17 42.85
N PHE A 184 29.27 27.37 43.75
CA PHE A 184 30.09 26.23 43.38
C PHE A 184 29.16 25.11 42.91
N GLN A 185 29.17 24.78 41.62
CA GLN A 185 28.41 23.65 41.11
C GLN A 185 29.07 22.35 41.61
N THR A 186 28.39 21.64 42.51
CA THR A 186 28.86 20.36 43.05
C THR A 186 29.08 19.35 41.90
N PRO A 187 30.20 18.61 41.90
CA PRO A 187 30.38 17.49 40.97
C PRO A 187 29.19 16.53 41.05
N GLY A 188 28.49 16.34 39.92
CA GLY A 188 27.25 15.53 39.86
C GLY A 188 25.95 16.31 39.77
N SER A 189 25.95 17.65 39.85
CA SER A 189 24.76 18.47 39.60
C SER A 189 24.39 18.48 38.10
N ALA A 190 23.29 17.82 37.74
CA ALA A 190 22.77 17.79 36.37
C ALA A 190 22.34 19.18 35.88
N ILE A 191 22.91 19.63 34.76
CA ILE A 191 22.38 20.78 34.00
C ILE A 191 21.29 20.24 33.09
N ASN A 192 20.04 20.35 33.52
CA ASN A 192 18.90 19.87 32.75
C ASN A 192 18.49 20.95 31.73
N ALA A 193 18.55 20.63 30.44
CA ALA A 193 17.87 21.43 29.44
C ALA A 193 16.35 21.30 29.62
N THR A 194 15.59 22.37 29.42
CA THR A 194 14.13 22.31 29.37
C THR A 194 13.68 21.56 28.13
N ALA A 195 12.64 20.73 28.24
CA ALA A 195 12.08 20.03 27.10
C ALA A 195 11.46 21.02 26.09
N THR A 196 11.76 20.84 24.80
CA THR A 196 11.06 21.48 23.69
C THR A 196 10.61 20.39 22.73
N GLY A 197 9.35 20.44 22.28
CA GLY A 197 8.76 19.42 21.40
C GLY A 197 7.52 18.77 21.99
N GLY A 198 7.06 17.69 21.36
CA GLY A 198 5.92 16.89 21.80
C GLY A 198 6.33 15.54 22.41
N SER A 199 5.35 14.73 22.78
CA SER A 199 5.55 13.41 23.40
C SER A 199 6.21 12.35 22.52
N GLU A 200 6.31 12.59 21.21
CA GLU A 200 6.81 11.64 20.23
C GLU A 200 7.75 12.37 19.26
N THR A 201 8.89 11.73 18.93
CA THR A 201 9.70 12.19 17.79
C THR A 201 9.24 11.52 16.51
N ARG A 202 8.78 12.35 15.58
CA ARG A 202 8.30 11.91 14.27
C ARG A 202 8.54 12.98 13.22
N PRO A 203 8.68 12.59 11.93
CA PRO A 203 8.61 13.56 10.84
C PRO A 203 7.28 14.30 10.85
N ARG A 204 7.27 15.51 10.28
CA ARG A 204 6.00 16.17 9.90
C ARG A 204 5.23 15.25 8.95
N ASN A 205 3.97 14.99 9.24
CA ASN A 205 3.16 14.05 8.47
C ASN A 205 1.71 14.56 8.28
N VAL A 206 1.02 13.97 7.31
CA VAL A 206 -0.42 14.14 7.07
C VAL A 206 -1.05 12.75 7.17
N ALA A 207 -2.12 12.63 7.95
CA ALA A 207 -2.81 11.37 8.16
C ALA A 207 -3.76 11.06 6.99
N LEU A 208 -3.59 9.89 6.40
CA LEU A 208 -4.49 9.30 5.40
C LEU A 208 -5.07 7.98 5.94
N MET A 209 -6.24 7.59 5.43
CA MET A 209 -6.88 6.33 5.81
C MET A 209 -6.16 5.15 5.16
N ALA A 210 -5.43 4.37 5.94
CA ALA A 210 -4.86 3.11 5.50
C ALA A 210 -5.98 2.08 5.30
N CYS A 211 -6.04 1.48 4.12
CA CYS A 211 -6.96 0.41 3.78
C CYS A 211 -6.23 -0.76 3.15
N ILE A 212 -6.79 -1.95 3.30
CA ILE A 212 -6.32 -3.21 2.73
C ILE A 212 -7.32 -3.73 1.68
N ARG A 213 -6.79 -4.20 0.56
CA ARG A 213 -7.58 -4.76 -0.53
C ARG A 213 -8.11 -6.15 -0.16
N THR A 214 -9.41 -6.36 -0.35
CA THR A 214 -10.11 -7.63 -0.08
C THR A 214 -10.06 -8.60 -1.25
#